data_AF-M1GLR8-F1
#
_entry.id   AF-M1GLR8-F1
#
_cell.length_a   1.000
_cell.length_b   1.000
_cell.length_c   1.000
_cell.angle_alpha   90.00
_cell.angle_beta   90.00
_cell.angle_gamma   90.00
#
_symmetry.space_group_name_H-M   'P 1'
#
loop_
_entity.id
_entity.type
_entity.pdbx_description
1 polymer ?
#
loop_
_entity_poly.entity_id
_entity_poly.type
_entity_poly.pdbx_seq_one_letter_code
_entity_poly.pdbx_strand_id
1 'polypeptide(L)' 'VCLGISNSNLYLACTRSDDDSLPKLLLKEVSGALDTINLGDSNGYDSLLFFRKETGTANNTFESVKHRGWFISTAFDD' A
#
# COMPACT_ATOMS: atom_id res chain seq x y z
N VAL A 1 7.84 -1.85 2.93
CA VAL A 1 7.18 -1.46 4.21
C VAL A 1 5.67 -1.64 4.07
N CYS A 2 4.96 -1.80 5.19
CA CYS A 2 3.50 -1.72 5.26
C CYS A 2 3.11 -0.48 6.07
N LEU A 3 2.03 0.19 5.66
CA LEU A 3 1.58 1.44 6.26
C LEU A 3 0.26 1.19 6.99
N GLY A 4 0.32 1.09 8.31
CA GLY A 4 -0.85 0.88 9.18
C GLY A 4 -1.45 2.20 9.66
N ILE A 5 -2.77 2.22 9.84
CA ILE A 5 -3.48 3.32 10.49
C ILE A 5 -3.44 3.11 12.00
N SER A 6 -2.85 4.08 12.72
CA SER A 6 -2.68 4.04 14.17
C SER A 6 -3.98 3.69 14.90
N ASN A 7 -3.88 2.86 15.94
CA ASN A 7 -5.00 2.39 16.76
C ASN A 7 -6.07 1.60 15.98
N SER A 8 -5.68 0.95 14.89
CA SER A 8 -6.56 0.05 14.13
C SER A 8 -5.78 -1.13 13.56
N ASN A 9 -6.50 -2.10 13.00
CA ASN A 9 -5.98 -3.19 12.19
C ASN A 9 -6.09 -2.89 10.68
N LEU A 10 -6.23 -1.61 10.30
CA LEU A 10 -6.33 -1.16 8.91
C LEU A 10 -4.94 -0.81 8.37
N TYR A 11 -4.68 -1.26 7.15
CA TYR A 11 -3.46 -0.99 6.40
C TYR A 11 -3.78 -0.41 5.02
N LEU A 12 -2.91 0.45 4.52
CA LEU A 12 -2.98 0.90 3.13
C LEU A 12 -2.68 -0.26 2.19
N ALA A 13 -3.53 -0.42 1.18
CA ALA A 13 -3.39 -1.41 0.13
C ALA A 13 -3.54 -0.76 -1.24
N CYS A 14 -2.67 -1.13 -2.18
CA CYS A 14 -2.81 -0.76 -3.57
C CYS A 14 -3.36 -1.95 -4.35
N THR A 15 -4.56 -1.80 -4.91
CA THR A 15 -5.25 -2.87 -5.63
C THR A 15 -5.78 -2.36 -6.97
N ARG A 16 -6.08 -3.28 -7.89
CA ARG A 16 -6.82 -2.98 -9.11
C ARG A 16 -8.05 -3.89 -9.12
N SER A 17 -9.24 -3.30 -9.14
CA SER A 17 -10.48 -4.03 -9.36
C SER A 17 -10.61 -4.40 -10.83
N ASP A 18 -11.29 -5.51 -11.13
CA ASP A 18 -11.50 -5.96 -12.51
C ASP A 18 -12.28 -4.93 -13.36
N ASP A 19 -13.11 -4.11 -12.71
CA ASP A 19 -13.91 -3.06 -13.35
C ASP A 19 -13.16 -1.73 -13.55
N ASP A 20 -11.92 -1.58 -13.07
CA ASP A 20 -11.16 -0.35 -13.22
C ASP A 20 -9.80 -0.57 -13.90
N SER A 21 -9.47 0.33 -14.82
CA SER A 21 -8.21 0.32 -15.55
C SER A 21 -7.02 0.73 -14.66
N LEU A 22 -7.25 1.51 -13.60
CA LEU A 22 -6.18 2.09 -12.78
C LEU A 22 -6.14 1.51 -11.35
N PRO A 23 -4.94 1.35 -10.75
CA PRO A 23 -4.82 0.96 -9.36
C PRO A 23 -5.39 2.03 -8.43
N LYS A 24 -5.99 1.59 -7.33
CA LYS A 24 -6.55 2.43 -6.28
C LYS A 24 -5.88 2.15 -4.95
N LEU A 25 -5.77 3.19 -4.13
CA LEU A 25 -5.38 3.10 -2.74
C LEU A 25 -6.64 2.90 -1.89
N LEU A 26 -6.65 1.88 -1.04
CA LEU A 26 -7.75 1.58 -0.14
C LEU A 26 -7.24 1.14 1.23
N LEU A 27 -8.15 1.08 2.21
CA LEU A 27 -7.88 0.50 3.52
C LEU A 27 -8.32 -0.96 3.52
N LYS A 28 -7.40 -1.82 3.94
CA LYS A 28 -7.64 -3.25 4.11
C LYS A 28 -7.49 -3.62 5.57
N GLU A 29 -8.52 -4.25 6.11
CA GLU A 29 -8.47 -4.85 7.43
C GLU A 29 -7.63 -6.13 7.40
N VAL A 30 -6.76 -6.29 8.40
CA VAL A 30 -5.94 -7.48 8.56
C VAL A 30 -6.25 -8.13 9.90
N SER A 31 -6.74 -9.36 9.85
CA SER A 31 -6.99 -10.20 11.01
C SER A 31 -5.79 -11.14 11.21
N GLY A 32 -4.95 -10.84 12.21
CA GLY A 32 -3.80 -11.67 12.58
C GLY A 32 -2.45 -10.96 12.49
N ALA A 33 -1.39 -11.71 12.76
CA ALA A 33 -0.03 -11.19 12.76
C ALA A 33 0.48 -11.02 11.32
N LEU A 34 1.13 -9.88 11.07
CA LEU A 34 1.63 -9.47 9.76
C LEU A 34 3.15 -9.65 9.69
N ASP A 35 3.63 -10.78 10.22
CA ASP A 35 5.06 -11.02 10.47
C ASP A 35 5.82 -11.33 9.17
N THR A 36 5.16 -11.95 8.19
CA THR A 36 5.73 -12.28 6.88
C THR A 36 4.67 -12.16 5.81
N ILE A 37 4.99 -11.44 4.73
CA ILE A 37 4.13 -11.31 3.56
C ILE A 37 4.81 -12.01 2.40
N ASN A 38 4.15 -13.04 1.87
CA ASN A 38 4.61 -13.73 0.67
C ASN A 38 3.88 -13.17 -0.55
N LEU A 39 4.62 -12.96 -1.65
CA LEU A 39 4.03 -12.57 -2.92
C LEU A 39 3.14 -13.71 -3.44
N GLY A 40 1.90 -13.39 -3.83
CA GLY A 40 0.94 -14.37 -4.33
C GLY A 40 0.27 -15.22 -3.26
N ASP A 41 0.36 -14.87 -1.97
CA ASP A 41 -0.45 -15.50 -0.93
C ASP A 41 -1.95 -15.29 -1.21
N SER A 42 -2.74 -16.32 -0.89
CA SER A 42 -4.20 -16.35 -0.88
C SER A 42 -4.86 -15.16 -0.18
N ASN A 43 -4.25 -14.61 0.87
CA ASN A 43 -4.77 -13.44 1.57
C ASN A 43 -4.59 -12.13 0.78
N GLY A 44 -3.80 -12.13 -0.29
CA GLY A 44 -3.53 -10.94 -1.12
C GLY A 44 -2.87 -9.80 -0.33
N TYR A 45 -2.02 -10.13 0.65
CA TYR A 45 -1.31 -9.15 1.48
C TYR A 45 -0.11 -8.51 0.77
N ASP A 46 0.29 -9.06 -0.38
CA ASP A 46 1.26 -8.42 -1.28
C ASP A 46 0.83 -7.02 -1.74
N SER A 47 -0.48 -6.75 -1.77
CA SER A 47 -1.05 -5.41 -2.02
C SER A 47 -0.76 -4.38 -0.92
N LEU A 48 -0.33 -4.81 0.28
CA LEU A 48 0.02 -3.95 1.42
C LEU A 48 1.46 -3.44 1.38
N LEU A 49 2.26 -3.95 0.43
CA LEU A 49 3.69 -3.67 0.36
C LEU A 49 3.99 -2.45 -0.50
N PHE A 50 4.80 -1.54 0.05
CA PHE A 50 5.33 -0.37 -0.64
C PHE A 50 6.85 -0.31 -0.53
N PHE A 51 7.53 0.11 -1.61
CA PHE A 51 8.91 0.58 -1.52
C PHE A 51 8.90 1.97 -0.91
N ARG A 52 9.58 2.13 0.23
CA ARG A 52 9.88 3.44 0.79
C ARG A 52 11.18 3.92 0.18
N LYS A 53 11.17 5.09 -0.44
CA LYS A 53 12.38 5.78 -0.88
C LYS A 53 12.47 7.13 -0.20
N GLU A 54 13.61 7.38 0.42
CA GLU A 54 13.95 8.68 1.00
C GLU A 54 14.60 9.55 -0.08
N THR A 55 14.13 10.78 -0.21
CA THR A 55 14.65 11.77 -1.15
C THR A 55 14.87 13.11 -0.43
N GLY A 56 16.05 13.69 -0.60
CA GLY A 56 16.43 14.91 0.13
C GLY A 56 16.50 14.70 1.64
N THR A 57 16.24 15.77 2.40
CA THR A 57 16.41 15.77 3.87
C THR A 57 15.19 15.27 4.65
N ALA A 58 13.99 15.18 4.06
CA ALA A 58 12.79 14.76 4.81
C ALA A 58 11.64 14.16 3.96
N ASN A 59 11.81 13.93 2.66
CA ASN A 59 10.70 13.47 1.82
C ASN A 59 10.75 11.96 1.62
N ASN A 60 9.67 11.29 1.98
CA ASN A 60 9.46 9.87 1.69
C ASN A 60 8.49 9.73 0.52
N THR A 61 8.84 8.89 -0.44
CA THR A 61 7.89 8.40 -1.44
C THR A 61 7.60 6.92 -1.20
N PHE A 62 6.36 6.53 -1.52
CA PHE A 62 5.88 5.17 -1.33
C PHE A 62 5.34 4.65 -2.66
N GLU A 63 6.07 3.74 -3.30
CA GLU A 63 5.68 3.08 -4.55
C GLU A 63 5.06 1.72 -4.26
N SER A 64 3.94 1.37 -4.90
CA SER A 64 3.32 0.05 -4.77
C SER A 64 4.25 -1.06 -5.27
N VAL A 65 4.44 -2.12 -4.47
CA VAL A 65 5.22 -3.29 -4.91
C VAL A 65 4.48 -4.05 -6.02
N LYS A 66 3.16 -4.22 -5.87
CA LYS A 66 2.31 -4.97 -6.79
C LYS A 66 2.04 -4.23 -8.10
N HIS A 67 1.98 -2.90 -8.03
CA HIS A 67 1.70 -2.03 -9.18
C HIS A 67 2.85 -1.03 -9.38
N ARG A 68 3.93 -1.47 -10.02
CA ARG A 68 5.13 -0.65 -10.28
C ARG A 68 4.79 0.64 -11.04
N GLY A 69 5.49 1.72 -10.68
CA GLY A 69 5.28 3.07 -11.20
C GLY A 69 4.13 3.84 -10.55
N TRP A 70 3.36 3.22 -9.64
CA TRP A 70 2.27 3.89 -8.93
C TRP A 70 2.70 4.31 -7.52
N PHE A 71 2.51 5.59 -7.21
CA PHE A 71 2.91 6.21 -5.95
C PHE A 71 1.70 6.69 -5.15
N ILE A 72 1.82 6.68 -3.82
CA ILE A 72 0.87 7.40 -2.96
C ILE A 72 1.05 8.90 -3.21
N SER A 73 -0.07 9.59 -3.43
CA SER A 73 -0.11 11.04 -3.64
C SER A 73 -1.29 11.64 -2.88
N THR A 74 -1.18 12.93 -2.57
CA THR A 74 -2.32 13.77 -2.18
C THR A 74 -2.90 14.45 -3.41
N ALA A 75 -4.12 14.97 -3.29
CA ALA A 75 -4.63 15.95 -4.24
C ALA A 75 -3.89 17.29 -4.09
N PHE A 76 -4.05 18.17 -5.07
CA PHE A 76 -3.54 19.54 -4.98
C PHE A 76 -4.38 20.41 -4.03
N ASP A 77 -5.69 20.19 -4.06
CA ASP A 77 -6.67 20.85 -3.21
C ASP A 77 -6.99 19.98 -1.98
N ASP A 78 -7.40 20.64 -0.89
CA ASP A 78 -7.84 20.02 0.37
C ASP A 78 -9.30 19.52 0.31
#